data_AF-A0A8X6PMT6-F1
#
_entry.id   AF-A0A8X6PMT6-F1
#
_cell.length_a   1.000
_cell.length_b   1.000
_cell.length_c   1.000
_cell.angle_alpha   90.00
_cell.angle_beta   90.00
_cell.angle_gamma   90.00
#
_symmetry.space_group_name_H-M   'P 1'
#
loop_
_entity.id
_entity.type
_entity.pdbx_description
1 polymer ?
#
loop_
_entity_poly.entity_id
_entity_poly.type
_entity_poly.pdbx_seq_one_letter_code
_entity_poly.pdbx_strand_id
1 'polypeptide(L)'
;MLQNDGKFNEDCIPDGIFPIGDDIFVFASTYYDSVSVHIRRFKKYGKTYYPTPEGITLVPSWIEYIMGKKKVPESQEELPSALFPLEQHIQITSENFIDFTFKRIKYGPDKDPTFKEIIISREQWAEMIEKYGAIENAVIDNKFQCMNLLTAYKTFCDGPIENTLPFSLDVSLGQQYLAQILKKSICNLLNEKGLKQPQTLAEELWGNRKETFNSYVLSLEANEIAECFYNNLFENEHFLLLKPVNYVTEEFFKNLRLDIILREVRDILCPPDCFEYYEDFV
;
A
#
# COMPACT_ATOMS: atom_id res chain seq x y z
N MET A 1 1.13 11.55 -13.23
CA MET A 1 0.59 10.38 -13.97
C MET A 1 1.64 9.91 -14.95
N LEU A 2 2.04 8.64 -14.87
CA LEU A 2 2.80 7.98 -15.94
C LEU A 2 2.02 8.12 -17.25
N GLN A 3 2.64 8.59 -18.32
CA GLN A 3 2.04 8.49 -19.66
C GLN A 3 1.85 7.00 -19.98
N ASN A 4 0.84 6.67 -20.79
CA ASN A 4 0.37 5.29 -21.10
C ASN A 4 1.45 4.26 -21.52
N ASP A 5 2.70 4.67 -21.74
CA ASP A 5 3.83 3.81 -22.11
C ASP A 5 4.89 3.65 -20.98
N GLY A 6 4.67 4.20 -19.79
CA GLY A 6 5.61 4.13 -18.66
C GLY A 6 6.83 5.06 -18.76
N LYS A 7 6.91 5.92 -19.78
CA LYS A 7 8.02 6.88 -19.99
C LYS A 7 7.83 8.18 -19.20
N PHE A 8 8.93 8.85 -18.85
CA PHE A 8 8.91 10.14 -18.15
C PHE A 8 10.11 11.03 -18.48
N ASN A 9 10.03 12.31 -18.14
CA ASN A 9 11.10 13.28 -18.39
C ASN A 9 11.98 13.45 -17.15
N GLU A 10 13.29 13.61 -17.33
CA GLU A 10 14.27 13.89 -16.28
C GLU A 10 13.94 15.15 -15.48
N ASP A 11 13.49 16.21 -16.15
CA ASP A 11 13.15 17.49 -15.50
C ASP A 11 11.83 17.38 -14.70
N CYS A 12 11.08 16.28 -14.84
CA CYS A 12 9.77 16.08 -14.23
C CYS A 12 9.54 14.58 -13.97
N ILE A 13 10.28 14.01 -13.02
CA ILE A 13 10.07 12.65 -12.55
C ILE A 13 8.70 12.58 -11.85
N PRO A 14 7.76 11.72 -12.29
CA PRO A 14 6.45 11.59 -11.68
C PRO A 14 6.53 11.18 -10.21
N ASP A 15 5.61 11.71 -9.40
CA ASP A 15 5.40 11.24 -8.03
C ASP A 15 5.16 9.72 -8.02
N GLY A 16 5.87 9.02 -7.11
CA GLY A 16 5.83 7.57 -7.01
C GLY A 16 6.85 6.83 -7.86
N ILE A 17 7.75 7.53 -8.56
CA ILE A 17 8.94 6.95 -9.20
C ILE A 17 10.19 7.37 -8.44
N PHE A 18 10.94 6.39 -7.97
CA PHE A 18 12.07 6.56 -7.05
C PHE A 18 13.37 6.12 -7.74
N PRO A 19 14.26 7.05 -8.14
CA PRO A 19 15.57 6.67 -8.67
C PRO A 19 16.41 6.02 -7.57
N ILE A 20 17.07 4.91 -7.91
CA ILE A 20 18.05 4.25 -7.02
C ILE A 20 19.45 4.18 -7.63
N GLY A 21 19.59 4.65 -8.87
CA GLY A 21 20.84 4.88 -9.59
C GLY A 21 20.55 5.73 -10.83
N ASP A 22 21.51 5.85 -11.74
CA ASP A 22 21.38 6.71 -12.94
C ASP A 22 20.26 6.27 -13.88
N ASP A 23 20.00 4.96 -13.94
CA ASP A 23 19.10 4.35 -14.90
C ASP A 23 18.17 3.29 -14.29
N ILE A 24 18.17 3.11 -12.97
CA ILE A 24 17.30 2.14 -12.27
C ILE A 24 16.33 2.88 -11.36
N PHE A 25 15.06 2.50 -11.47
CA PHE A 25 13.96 3.13 -10.75
C PHE A 25 13.10 2.08 -10.06
N VAL A 26 12.59 2.45 -8.88
CA VAL A 26 11.56 1.72 -8.15
C VAL A 26 10.24 2.47 -8.26
N PHE A 27 9.14 1.79 -8.56
CA PHE A 27 7.82 2.41 -8.61
C PHE A 27 6.70 1.40 -8.43
N ALA A 28 5.55 1.85 -7.94
CA ALA A 28 4.34 1.06 -7.87
C ALA A 28 3.42 1.34 -9.07
N SER A 29 2.64 0.34 -9.48
CA SER A 29 1.62 0.47 -10.51
C SER A 29 0.42 -0.42 -10.21
N THR A 30 -0.75 -0.05 -10.73
CA THR A 30 -1.98 -0.85 -10.66
C THR A 30 -2.31 -1.51 -11.99
N TYR A 31 -2.69 -2.78 -11.98
CA TYR A 31 -3.23 -3.50 -13.15
C TYR A 31 -4.33 -4.47 -12.70
N TYR A 32 -5.54 -4.35 -13.27
CA TYR A 32 -6.74 -5.12 -12.86
C TYR A 32 -6.85 -5.30 -11.34
N ASP A 33 -6.97 -4.17 -10.62
CA ASP A 33 -7.11 -4.10 -9.15
C ASP A 33 -5.95 -4.69 -8.33
N SER A 34 -4.84 -5.05 -8.98
CA SER A 34 -3.63 -5.56 -8.33
C SER A 34 -2.52 -4.53 -8.37
N VAL A 35 -1.89 -4.30 -7.22
CA VAL A 35 -0.67 -3.49 -7.14
C VAL A 35 0.54 -4.34 -7.41
N SER A 36 1.48 -3.77 -8.15
CA SER A 36 2.79 -4.35 -8.42
C SER A 36 3.87 -3.32 -8.19
N VAL A 37 5.01 -3.78 -7.73
CA VAL A 37 6.21 -2.99 -7.43
C VAL A 37 7.27 -3.36 -8.43
N HIS A 38 7.83 -2.39 -9.14
CA HIS A 38 8.82 -2.62 -10.17
C HIS A 38 10.17 -2.13 -9.69
N ILE A 39 11.20 -2.93 -9.92
CA ILE A 39 12.60 -2.49 -9.90
C ILE A 39 13.08 -2.68 -11.33
N ARG A 40 13.28 -1.59 -12.07
CA ARG A 40 13.40 -1.65 -13.52
C ARG A 40 14.45 -0.67 -14.04
N ARG A 41 15.20 -1.13 -15.04
CA ARG A 41 16.13 -0.28 -15.77
C ARG A 41 15.38 0.53 -16.82
N PHE A 42 15.80 1.76 -17.02
CA PHE A 42 15.29 2.68 -18.02
C PHE A 42 16.44 3.10 -18.94
N LYS A 43 16.13 3.36 -20.20
CA LYS A 43 17.07 3.95 -21.14
C LYS A 43 16.72 5.40 -21.35
N LYS A 44 17.70 6.28 -21.18
CA LYS A 44 17.57 7.72 -21.42
C LYS A 44 17.85 8.04 -22.89
N TYR A 45 16.92 8.74 -23.53
CA TYR A 45 17.10 9.32 -24.86
C TYR A 45 16.79 10.82 -24.77
N GLY A 46 17.83 11.65 -24.89
CA GLY A 46 17.72 13.07 -24.58
C GLY A 46 17.38 13.26 -23.10
N LYS A 47 16.24 13.91 -22.82
CA LYS A 47 15.72 14.11 -21.45
C LYS A 47 14.65 13.09 -21.05
N THR A 48 14.36 12.09 -21.87
CA THR A 48 13.24 11.17 -21.63
C THR A 48 13.76 9.79 -21.27
N TYR A 49 13.26 9.24 -20.17
CA TYR A 49 13.47 7.87 -19.71
C TYR A 49 12.40 6.94 -20.27
N TYR A 50 12.83 5.79 -20.80
CA TYR A 50 11.98 4.75 -21.35
C TYR A 50 12.21 3.43 -20.62
N PRO A 51 11.17 2.74 -20.13
CA PRO A 51 11.34 1.49 -19.41
C PRO A 51 11.92 0.42 -20.34
N THR A 52 12.87 -0.38 -19.84
CA THR A 52 13.42 -1.53 -20.58
C THR A 52 12.79 -2.84 -20.10
N PRO A 53 12.98 -3.95 -20.85
CA PRO A 53 12.58 -5.28 -20.41
C PRO A 53 13.38 -5.81 -19.20
N GLU A 54 14.52 -5.20 -18.88
CA GLU A 54 15.41 -5.54 -17.76
C GLU A 54 14.85 -4.96 -16.46
N GLY A 55 14.55 -5.84 -15.51
CA GLY A 55 13.76 -5.48 -14.35
C GLY A 55 12.90 -6.62 -13.86
N ILE A 56 12.47 -6.49 -12.61
CA ILE A 56 11.59 -7.41 -11.93
C ILE A 56 10.32 -6.69 -11.51
N THR A 57 9.24 -7.46 -11.39
CA THR A 57 7.97 -7.01 -10.84
C THR A 57 7.65 -7.90 -9.66
N LEU A 58 7.32 -7.28 -8.54
CA LEU A 58 7.10 -7.88 -7.23
C LEU A 58 5.68 -7.56 -6.75
N VAL A 59 5.11 -8.41 -5.91
CA VAL A 59 3.90 -8.07 -5.15
C VAL A 59 4.27 -7.21 -3.93
N PRO A 60 3.36 -6.38 -3.39
CA PRO A 60 3.65 -5.43 -2.31
C PRO A 60 4.40 -6.01 -1.09
N SER A 61 4.07 -7.24 -0.68
CA SER A 61 4.69 -7.89 0.48
C SER A 61 6.20 -8.14 0.33
N TRP A 62 6.74 -8.15 -0.90
CA TRP A 62 8.18 -8.25 -1.13
C TRP A 62 8.93 -6.98 -0.73
N ILE A 63 8.27 -5.82 -0.66
CA ILE A 63 8.93 -4.59 -0.20
C ILE A 63 9.38 -4.76 1.24
N GLU A 64 8.48 -5.16 2.13
CA GLU A 64 8.78 -5.49 3.53
C GLU A 64 9.90 -6.54 3.62
N TYR A 65 9.84 -7.55 2.76
CA TYR A 65 10.81 -8.64 2.80
C TYR A 65 12.23 -8.23 2.37
N ILE A 66 12.35 -7.36 1.36
CA ILE A 66 13.64 -6.89 0.82
C ILE A 66 14.19 -5.72 1.63
N MET A 67 13.34 -4.77 1.99
CA MET A 67 13.74 -3.46 2.54
C MET A 67 13.43 -3.31 4.03
N GLY A 68 12.55 -4.15 4.61
CA GLY A 68 12.11 -4.02 6.01
C GLY A 68 13.22 -4.25 7.05
N LYS A 69 14.33 -4.90 6.69
CA LYS A 69 15.52 -5.00 7.55
C LYS A 69 16.29 -3.68 7.67
N LYS A 70 16.03 -2.71 6.78
CA LYS A 70 16.66 -1.39 6.71
C LYS A 70 18.18 -1.39 6.73
N LYS A 71 18.77 -2.45 6.21
CA LYS A 71 20.20 -2.57 6.01
C LYS A 71 20.47 -3.41 4.77
N VAL A 72 21.57 -3.10 4.09
CA VAL A 72 22.03 -3.91 2.98
C VAL A 72 22.57 -5.24 3.54
N PRO A 73 22.19 -6.40 2.97
CA PRO A 73 22.69 -7.69 3.42
C PRO A 73 24.22 -7.79 3.36
N GLU A 74 24.84 -8.29 4.43
CA GLU A 74 26.30 -8.51 4.49
C GLU A 74 26.70 -9.98 4.45
N SER A 75 25.72 -10.89 4.47
CA SER A 75 25.94 -12.34 4.40
C SER A 75 24.80 -13.04 3.68
N GLN A 76 25.04 -14.29 3.27
CA GLN A 76 24.04 -15.10 2.56
C GLN A 76 22.81 -15.42 3.44
N GLU A 77 23.00 -15.52 4.76
CA GLU A 77 21.94 -15.76 5.73
C GLU A 77 21.03 -14.53 5.90
N GLU A 78 21.54 -13.34 5.58
CA GLU A 78 20.76 -12.11 5.63
C GLU A 78 19.88 -11.92 4.38
N LEU A 79 20.21 -12.58 3.28
CA LEU A 79 19.42 -12.53 2.07
C LEU A 79 18.04 -13.19 2.28
N PRO A 80 16.99 -12.60 1.69
CA PRO A 80 15.72 -13.27 1.43
C PRO A 80 15.89 -14.74 1.02
N SER A 81 15.52 -15.68 1.90
CA SER A 81 15.54 -17.11 1.58
C SER A 81 14.33 -17.46 0.70
N ALA A 82 14.50 -18.43 -0.20
CA ALA A 82 13.46 -18.89 -1.14
C ALA A 82 12.23 -19.55 -0.47
N LEU A 83 12.05 -19.39 0.85
CA LEU A 83 11.15 -20.18 1.69
C LEU A 83 9.91 -19.43 2.20
N PHE A 84 9.71 -18.16 1.86
CA PHE A 84 8.44 -17.48 2.18
C PHE A 84 7.42 -17.62 1.05
N PRO A 85 6.17 -18.02 1.36
CA PRO A 85 5.16 -18.27 0.33
C PRO A 85 4.54 -16.95 -0.12
N LEU A 86 5.21 -16.21 -0.99
CA LEU A 86 4.58 -15.09 -1.72
C LEU A 86 4.97 -15.00 -3.20
N GLU A 87 6.11 -15.55 -3.65
CA GLU A 87 6.28 -16.06 -5.03
C GLU A 87 7.41 -17.11 -5.04
N GLN A 88 7.13 -18.39 -5.33
CA GLN A 88 8.12 -19.49 -5.38
C GLN A 88 9.24 -19.31 -6.43
N HIS A 89 9.28 -18.16 -7.09
CA HIS A 89 10.06 -17.95 -8.30
C HIS A 89 10.95 -16.72 -8.27
N ILE A 90 11.00 -15.96 -7.15
CA ILE A 90 11.94 -14.86 -6.99
C ILE A 90 13.13 -15.34 -6.15
N GLN A 91 14.34 -15.07 -6.65
CA GLN A 91 15.61 -15.42 -6.01
C GLN A 91 16.52 -14.19 -5.98
N ILE A 92 17.26 -14.02 -4.89
CA ILE A 92 18.30 -13.00 -4.75
C ILE A 92 19.62 -13.70 -4.47
N THR A 93 20.64 -13.39 -5.25
CA THR A 93 21.98 -13.98 -5.13
C THR A 93 23.05 -12.91 -5.17
N SER A 94 24.15 -13.11 -4.45
CA SER A 94 25.36 -12.29 -4.52
C SER A 94 26.59 -13.15 -4.20
N GLU A 95 27.68 -12.99 -4.96
CA GLU A 95 28.94 -13.70 -4.70
C GLU A 95 29.85 -12.95 -3.70
N ASN A 96 29.79 -11.61 -3.72
CA ASN A 96 30.73 -10.74 -3.02
C ASN A 96 30.07 -9.56 -2.26
N PHE A 97 28.74 -9.50 -2.23
CA PHE A 97 27.95 -8.42 -1.61
C PHE A 97 28.27 -7.01 -2.17
N ILE A 98 28.81 -6.95 -3.38
CA ILE A 98 28.96 -5.72 -4.17
C ILE A 98 27.74 -5.56 -5.08
N ASP A 99 27.38 -6.64 -5.78
CA ASP A 99 26.22 -6.68 -6.67
C ASP A 99 25.22 -7.74 -6.24
N PHE A 100 23.94 -7.43 -6.36
CA PHE A 100 22.83 -8.30 -6.03
C PHE A 100 21.99 -8.56 -7.27
N THR A 101 21.88 -9.83 -7.64
CA THR A 101 21.06 -10.27 -8.76
C THR A 101 19.69 -10.68 -8.26
N PHE A 102 18.66 -9.96 -8.69
CA PHE A 102 17.27 -10.33 -8.48
C PHE A 102 16.78 -11.07 -9.72
N LYS A 103 16.31 -12.30 -9.54
CA LYS A 103 15.85 -13.16 -10.63
C LYS A 103 14.45 -13.65 -10.37
N ARG A 104 13.55 -13.45 -11.33
CA ARG A 104 12.20 -14.01 -11.36
C ARG A 104 12.08 -15.06 -12.45
N ILE A 105 11.62 -16.25 -12.09
CA ILE A 105 11.30 -17.34 -13.00
C ILE A 105 9.78 -17.30 -13.28
N LYS A 106 9.36 -17.33 -14.54
CA LYS A 106 7.95 -17.44 -14.89
C LYS A 106 7.79 -18.61 -15.84
N TYR A 107 6.96 -19.57 -15.46
CA TYR A 107 6.59 -20.67 -16.32
C TYR A 107 5.42 -20.24 -17.21
N GLY A 108 5.67 -20.19 -18.52
CA GLY A 108 4.61 -19.95 -19.50
C GLY A 108 3.67 -21.16 -19.65
N PRO A 109 2.58 -21.01 -20.42
CA PRO A 109 1.68 -22.12 -20.78
C PRO A 109 2.43 -23.32 -21.39
N ASP A 110 3.52 -23.02 -22.10
CA ASP A 110 4.37 -24.00 -22.79
C ASP A 110 5.44 -24.62 -21.88
N LYS A 111 5.43 -24.32 -20.58
CA LYS A 111 6.43 -24.73 -19.56
C LYS A 111 7.87 -24.23 -19.78
N ASP A 112 8.12 -23.47 -20.84
CA ASP A 112 9.41 -22.79 -21.00
C ASP A 112 9.56 -21.70 -19.94
N PRO A 113 10.66 -21.73 -19.16
CA PRO A 113 10.90 -20.71 -18.14
C PRO A 113 11.35 -19.41 -18.82
N THR A 114 10.57 -18.35 -18.62
CA THR A 114 11.02 -16.98 -18.90
C THR A 114 11.71 -16.43 -17.66
N PHE A 115 12.88 -15.83 -17.87
CA PHE A 115 13.65 -15.22 -16.80
C PHE A 115 13.60 -13.70 -16.93
N LYS A 116 13.26 -13.05 -15.82
CA LYS A 116 13.40 -11.60 -15.67
C LYS A 116 14.42 -11.35 -14.58
N GLU A 117 15.41 -10.54 -14.89
CA GLU A 117 16.48 -10.24 -13.94
C GLU A 117 16.82 -8.76 -13.95
N ILE A 118 17.39 -8.34 -12.82
CA ILE A 118 18.07 -7.07 -12.67
C ILE A 118 19.20 -7.24 -11.68
N ILE A 119 20.34 -6.64 -11.99
CA ILE A 119 21.48 -6.54 -11.09
C ILE A 119 21.45 -5.13 -10.53
N ILE A 120 21.48 -5.03 -9.20
CA ILE A 120 21.65 -3.75 -8.52
C ILE A 120 22.90 -3.78 -7.64
N SER A 121 23.60 -2.66 -7.51
CA SER A 121 24.76 -2.55 -6.63
C SER A 121 24.33 -2.42 -5.17
N ARG A 122 25.29 -2.56 -4.26
CA ARG A 122 25.14 -2.29 -2.82
C ARG A 122 24.63 -0.88 -2.55
N GLU A 123 25.14 0.11 -3.27
CA GLU A 123 24.72 1.51 -3.16
C GLU A 123 23.27 1.66 -3.62
N GLN A 124 22.89 1.03 -4.73
CA GLN A 124 21.51 1.05 -5.22
C GLN A 124 20.53 0.40 -4.24
N TRP A 125 20.95 -0.66 -3.53
CA TRP A 125 20.15 -1.23 -2.44
C TRP A 125 20.06 -0.27 -1.26
N ALA A 126 21.16 0.39 -0.87
CA ALA A 126 21.13 1.40 0.19
C ALA A 126 20.14 2.54 -0.14
N GLU A 127 20.17 3.02 -1.38
CA GLU A 127 19.23 4.04 -1.90
C GLU A 127 17.76 3.57 -1.87
N MET A 128 17.50 2.27 -2.04
CA MET A 128 16.15 1.71 -1.85
C MET A 128 15.72 1.77 -0.38
N ILE A 129 16.61 1.44 0.55
CA ILE A 129 16.34 1.48 2.00
C ILE A 129 16.05 2.91 2.46
N GLU A 130 16.84 3.89 2.01
CA GLU A 130 16.61 5.29 2.34
C GLU A 130 15.24 5.79 1.86
N LYS A 131 14.77 5.27 0.71
CA LYS A 131 13.47 5.62 0.12
C LYS A 131 12.34 4.71 0.59
N TYR A 132 12.59 3.76 1.48
CA TYR A 132 11.65 2.71 1.89
C TYR A 132 10.26 3.26 2.25
N GLY A 133 10.19 4.19 3.20
CA GLY A 133 8.92 4.75 3.65
C GLY A 133 8.16 5.50 2.55
N ALA A 134 8.85 6.12 1.60
CA ALA A 134 8.22 6.80 0.46
C ALA A 134 7.67 5.79 -0.56
N ILE A 135 8.43 4.74 -0.86
CA ILE A 135 8.00 3.62 -1.71
C ILE A 135 6.77 2.93 -1.11
N GLU A 136 6.83 2.62 0.19
CA GLU A 136 5.74 1.99 0.93
C GLU A 136 4.45 2.81 0.90
N ASN A 137 4.53 4.13 1.16
CA ASN A 137 3.37 5.02 1.04
C ASN A 137 2.79 5.01 -0.38
N ALA A 138 3.64 5.04 -1.43
CA ALA A 138 3.17 4.98 -2.80
C ALA A 138 2.44 3.66 -3.11
N VAL A 139 2.90 2.55 -2.54
CA VAL A 139 2.29 1.23 -2.72
C VAL A 139 0.94 1.16 -2.03
N ILE A 140 0.82 1.68 -0.80
CA ILE A 140 -0.44 1.81 -0.07
C ILE A 140 -1.40 2.69 -0.86
N ASP A 141 -0.98 3.89 -1.28
CA ASP A 141 -1.82 4.80 -2.05
C ASP A 141 -2.35 4.12 -3.32
N ASN A 142 -1.50 3.43 -4.09
CA ASN A 142 -1.93 2.65 -5.26
C ASN A 142 -2.94 1.55 -4.88
N LYS A 143 -2.69 0.81 -3.79
CA LYS A 143 -3.54 -0.31 -3.34
C LYS A 143 -4.95 0.15 -3.04
N PHE A 144 -5.08 1.25 -2.31
CA PHE A 144 -6.37 1.72 -1.85
C PHE A 144 -7.07 2.64 -2.86
N GLN A 145 -6.35 3.22 -3.82
CA GLN A 145 -6.95 3.88 -4.98
C GLN A 145 -7.62 2.90 -5.94
N CYS A 146 -7.08 1.69 -6.11
CA CYS A 146 -7.68 0.66 -6.97
C CYS A 146 -8.54 -0.37 -6.22
N MET A 147 -8.70 -0.25 -4.90
CA MET A 147 -9.47 -1.19 -4.12
C MET A 147 -10.97 -1.03 -4.35
N ASN A 148 -11.62 -2.06 -4.89
CA ASN A 148 -13.06 -2.06 -5.16
C ASN A 148 -13.87 -2.48 -3.93
N LEU A 149 -13.97 -1.56 -2.96
CA LEU A 149 -14.66 -1.84 -1.70
C LEU A 149 -16.18 -2.03 -1.87
N LEU A 150 -16.80 -1.40 -2.88
CA LEU A 150 -18.23 -1.59 -3.19
C LEU A 150 -18.54 -3.04 -3.59
N THR A 151 -17.69 -3.64 -4.43
CA THR A 151 -17.90 -5.02 -4.89
C THR A 151 -17.73 -6.00 -3.74
N ALA A 152 -16.72 -5.80 -2.89
CA ALA A 152 -16.56 -6.57 -1.66
C ALA A 152 -17.76 -6.38 -0.72
N TYR A 153 -18.24 -5.15 -0.52
CA TYR A 153 -19.40 -4.89 0.33
C TYR A 153 -20.68 -5.59 -0.14
N LYS A 154 -20.91 -5.62 -1.47
CA LYS A 154 -22.08 -6.30 -2.06
C LYS A 154 -22.12 -7.80 -1.78
N THR A 155 -20.99 -8.46 -1.47
CA THR A 155 -21.00 -9.90 -1.13
C THR A 155 -21.63 -10.19 0.22
N PHE A 156 -21.74 -9.18 1.11
CA PHE A 156 -22.34 -9.31 2.43
C PHE A 156 -23.80 -8.84 2.46
N CYS A 157 -24.33 -8.29 1.37
CA CYS A 157 -25.70 -7.80 1.30
C CYS A 157 -26.65 -8.92 0.80
N ASP A 158 -27.72 -9.20 1.56
CA ASP A 158 -28.73 -10.22 1.21
C ASP A 158 -29.66 -9.83 0.04
N GLY A 159 -29.45 -8.67 -0.60
CA GLY A 159 -30.28 -8.17 -1.70
C GLY A 159 -29.69 -6.95 -2.42
N PRO A 160 -30.25 -6.58 -3.59
CA PRO A 160 -29.80 -5.42 -4.34
C PRO A 160 -30.06 -4.11 -3.57
N ILE A 161 -29.13 -3.15 -3.70
CA ILE A 161 -29.20 -1.83 -3.05
C ILE A 161 -30.48 -1.09 -3.47
N GLU A 162 -31.25 -0.60 -2.49
CA GLU A 162 -32.49 0.14 -2.77
C GLU A 162 -32.16 1.49 -3.43
N ASN A 163 -32.68 1.74 -4.63
CA ASN A 163 -32.44 2.95 -5.42
C ASN A 163 -33.24 4.19 -4.94
N THR A 164 -34.04 4.04 -3.89
CA THR A 164 -34.97 5.07 -3.42
C THR A 164 -34.37 5.87 -2.28
N LEU A 165 -34.13 7.16 -2.51
CA LEU A 165 -33.72 8.08 -1.45
C LEU A 165 -34.89 8.28 -0.46
N PRO A 166 -34.72 8.05 0.85
CA PRO A 166 -35.72 8.47 1.82
C PRO A 166 -35.87 10.00 1.75
N PHE A 167 -37.10 10.50 1.60
CA PHE A 167 -37.40 11.94 1.47
C PHE A 167 -36.86 12.83 2.61
N SER A 168 -36.45 12.23 3.73
CA SER A 168 -35.98 12.91 4.94
C SER A 168 -34.47 12.81 5.18
N LEU A 169 -33.70 12.20 4.29
CA LEU A 169 -32.27 11.97 4.52
C LEU A 169 -31.41 13.05 3.84
N ASP A 170 -30.66 13.81 4.65
CA ASP A 170 -29.56 14.62 4.15
C ASP A 170 -28.41 13.71 3.73
N VAL A 171 -28.15 13.66 2.42
CA VAL A 171 -27.10 12.82 1.83
C VAL A 171 -25.73 13.15 2.40
N SER A 172 -25.43 14.42 2.70
CA SER A 172 -24.14 14.84 3.23
C SER A 172 -23.92 14.29 4.64
N LEU A 173 -24.93 14.40 5.51
CA LEU A 173 -24.88 13.84 6.86
C LEU A 173 -24.76 12.30 6.83
N GLY A 174 -25.49 11.64 5.92
CA GLY A 174 -25.37 10.21 5.69
C GLY A 174 -23.95 9.78 5.29
N GLN A 175 -23.34 10.48 4.33
CA GLN A 175 -21.97 10.19 3.89
C GLN A 175 -20.92 10.45 4.98
N GLN A 176 -21.06 11.52 5.76
CA GLN A 176 -20.17 11.78 6.90
C GLN A 176 -20.24 10.66 7.94
N TYR A 177 -21.44 10.16 8.22
CA TYR A 177 -21.63 9.06 9.14
C TYR A 177 -21.04 7.75 8.63
N LEU A 178 -21.27 7.41 7.35
CA LEU A 178 -20.65 6.24 6.72
C LEU A 178 -19.11 6.34 6.73
N ALA A 179 -18.55 7.53 6.52
CA ALA A 179 -17.10 7.75 6.66
C ALA A 179 -16.60 7.50 8.08
N GLN A 180 -17.35 7.90 9.12
CA GLN A 180 -17.00 7.61 10.52
C GLN A 180 -17.02 6.12 10.82
N ILE A 181 -18.03 5.39 10.34
CA ILE A 181 -18.11 3.93 10.48
C ILE A 181 -16.92 3.28 9.78
N LEU A 182 -16.62 3.67 8.55
CA LEU A 182 -15.50 3.11 7.80
C LEU A 182 -14.16 3.33 8.52
N LYS A 183 -13.93 4.54 9.05
CA LYS A 183 -12.75 4.83 9.87
C LYS A 183 -12.68 3.93 11.10
N LYS A 184 -13.79 3.78 11.82
CA LYS A 184 -13.88 2.88 12.99
C LYS A 184 -13.57 1.43 12.60
N SER A 185 -14.13 0.94 11.49
CA SER A 185 -13.88 -0.42 10.99
C SER A 185 -12.41 -0.66 10.68
N ILE A 186 -11.75 0.28 9.99
CA ILE A 186 -10.32 0.16 9.71
C ILE A 186 -9.52 0.19 11.01
N CYS A 187 -9.83 1.09 11.96
CA CYS A 187 -9.19 1.10 13.27
C CYS A 187 -9.35 -0.24 14.01
N ASN A 188 -10.56 -0.82 14.02
CA ASN A 188 -10.82 -2.11 14.65
C ASN A 188 -9.95 -3.21 14.05
N LEU A 189 -9.92 -3.33 12.72
CA LEU A 189 -9.10 -4.33 12.02
C LEU A 189 -7.61 -4.16 12.32
N LEU A 190 -7.11 -2.92 12.35
CA LEU A 190 -5.71 -2.66 12.67
C LEU A 190 -5.40 -3.03 14.14
N ASN A 191 -6.30 -2.71 15.07
CA ASN A 191 -6.17 -3.11 16.47
C ASN A 191 -6.17 -4.63 16.64
N GLU A 192 -7.05 -5.36 15.94
CA GLU A 192 -7.11 -6.83 15.94
C GLU A 192 -5.82 -7.47 15.41
N LYS A 193 -5.21 -6.86 14.39
CA LYS A 193 -3.90 -7.30 13.87
C LYS A 193 -2.73 -6.95 14.81
N GLY A 194 -2.97 -6.14 15.85
CA GLY A 194 -2.02 -5.88 16.93
C GLY A 194 -1.48 -4.44 16.97
N LEU A 195 -1.93 -3.55 16.09
CA LEU A 195 -1.58 -2.12 16.16
C LEU A 195 -2.31 -1.47 17.32
N LYS A 196 -1.65 -1.33 18.48
CA LYS A 196 -2.26 -0.70 19.66
C LYS A 196 -2.02 0.81 19.69
N GLN A 197 -3.00 1.55 20.20
CA GLN A 197 -2.79 2.95 20.58
C GLN A 197 -1.65 3.07 21.62
N PRO A 198 -0.88 4.16 21.58
CA PRO A 198 0.13 4.42 22.61
C PRO A 198 -0.54 4.47 23.98
N GLN A 199 0.04 3.77 24.95
CA GLN A 199 -0.34 3.93 26.36
C GLN A 199 0.63 4.86 27.10
N THR A 200 1.80 5.15 26.50
CA THR A 200 2.81 6.04 27.07
C THR A 200 3.42 6.98 26.05
N LEU A 201 3.91 8.13 26.53
CA LEU A 201 4.65 9.12 25.73
C LEU A 201 5.93 8.55 25.10
N ALA A 202 6.61 7.61 25.76
CA ALA A 202 7.78 6.94 25.19
C ALA A 202 7.43 6.08 23.97
N GLU A 203 6.26 5.45 23.97
CA GLU A 203 5.74 4.70 22.82
C GLU A 203 5.26 5.62 21.68
N GLU A 204 4.91 6.87 21.97
CA GLU A 204 4.65 7.90 20.96
C GLU A 204 5.96 8.35 20.31
N LEU A 205 6.98 8.66 21.11
CA LEU A 205 8.21 9.33 20.68
C LEU A 205 9.28 8.41 20.05
N TRP A 206 9.31 7.11 20.37
CA TRP A 206 10.43 6.23 20.01
C TRP A 206 10.04 5.05 19.10
N GLY A 207 8.75 4.89 18.79
CA GLY A 207 8.27 3.83 17.90
C GLY A 207 8.27 4.28 16.45
N ASN A 208 8.72 3.42 15.52
CA ASN A 208 8.53 3.64 14.09
C ASN A 208 7.07 3.37 13.68
N ARG A 209 6.15 4.17 14.26
CA ARG A 209 4.70 3.93 14.25
C ARG A 209 4.11 4.04 12.86
N LYS A 210 4.57 5.01 12.07
CA LYS A 210 4.09 5.20 10.69
C LYS A 210 4.38 3.98 9.83
N GLU A 211 5.58 3.41 9.94
CA GLU A 211 5.93 2.19 9.23
C GLU A 211 5.17 0.99 9.79
N THR A 212 5.06 0.86 11.11
CA THR A 212 4.26 -0.21 11.74
C THR A 212 2.81 -0.17 11.23
N PHE A 213 2.20 1.02 11.19
CA PHE A 213 0.89 1.26 10.61
C PHE A 213 0.85 0.81 9.15
N ASN A 214 1.81 1.25 8.34
CA ASN A 214 1.90 0.92 6.93
C ASN A 214 2.00 -0.60 6.70
N SER A 215 2.83 -1.32 7.46
CA SER A 215 2.94 -2.78 7.41
C SER A 215 1.60 -3.46 7.68
N TYR A 216 0.87 -3.01 8.71
CA TYR A 216 -0.47 -3.55 9.01
C TYR A 216 -1.49 -3.21 7.93
N VAL A 217 -1.50 -1.99 7.42
CA VAL A 217 -2.39 -1.53 6.34
C VAL A 217 -2.13 -2.29 5.03
N LEU A 218 -0.87 -2.60 4.72
CA LEU A 218 -0.51 -3.43 3.57
C LEU A 218 -1.11 -4.84 3.64
N SER A 219 -1.46 -5.33 4.83
CA SER A 219 -2.12 -6.63 5.01
C SER A 219 -3.64 -6.60 4.88
N LEU A 220 -4.28 -5.42 4.86
CA LEU A 220 -5.75 -5.33 4.82
C LEU A 220 -6.30 -5.72 3.46
N GLU A 221 -7.32 -6.57 3.43
CA GLU A 221 -8.04 -6.94 2.21
C GLU A 221 -9.39 -6.23 2.10
N ALA A 222 -9.88 -6.08 0.86
CA ALA A 222 -11.17 -5.42 0.61
C ALA A 222 -12.32 -6.11 1.33
N ASN A 223 -12.31 -7.46 1.39
CA ASN A 223 -13.33 -8.24 2.05
C ASN A 223 -13.31 -8.04 3.57
N GLU A 224 -12.13 -8.00 4.20
CA GLU A 224 -11.99 -7.74 5.64
C GLU A 224 -12.58 -6.36 6.01
N ILE A 225 -12.24 -5.33 5.23
CA ILE A 225 -12.76 -3.97 5.43
C ILE A 225 -14.27 -3.93 5.23
N ALA A 226 -14.76 -4.55 4.16
CA ALA A 226 -16.18 -4.59 3.82
C ALA A 226 -17.02 -5.30 4.89
N GLU A 227 -16.55 -6.45 5.39
CA GLU A 227 -17.22 -7.22 6.45
C GLU A 227 -17.26 -6.43 7.76
N CYS A 228 -16.12 -5.87 8.19
CA CYS A 228 -16.05 -5.06 9.41
C CYS A 228 -16.91 -3.79 9.30
N PHE A 229 -16.99 -3.18 8.11
CA PHE A 229 -17.88 -2.06 7.83
C PHE A 229 -19.36 -2.47 7.91
N TYR A 230 -19.72 -3.59 7.28
CA TYR A 230 -21.08 -4.14 7.31
C TYR A 230 -21.54 -4.41 8.75
N ASN A 231 -20.73 -5.11 9.55
CA ASN A 231 -21.07 -5.43 10.93
C ASN A 231 -21.21 -4.17 11.80
N ASN A 232 -20.27 -3.23 11.70
CA ASN A 232 -20.36 -1.97 12.45
C ASN A 232 -21.57 -1.12 12.06
N LEU A 233 -22.03 -1.19 10.80
CA LEU A 233 -23.23 -0.50 10.36
C LEU A 233 -24.51 -1.11 10.97
N PHE A 234 -24.57 -2.43 11.13
CA PHE A 234 -25.70 -3.12 11.79
C PHE A 234 -25.73 -2.92 13.31
N GLU A 235 -24.58 -2.92 13.97
CA GLU A 235 -24.49 -2.78 15.43
C GLU A 235 -24.85 -1.35 15.93
N ASN A 236 -24.77 -0.35 15.05
CA ASN A 236 -25.21 1.00 15.38
C ASN A 236 -26.74 1.12 15.24
N GLU A 237 -27.46 0.81 16.32
CA GLU A 237 -28.93 0.91 16.43
C GLU A 237 -29.50 2.34 16.22
N HIS A 238 -28.65 3.36 16.04
CA HIS A 238 -29.06 4.76 16.11
C HIS A 238 -29.89 5.28 14.94
N PHE A 239 -29.93 4.62 13.77
CA PHE A 239 -30.75 5.14 12.66
C PHE A 239 -31.37 4.06 11.77
N LEU A 240 -32.69 3.91 11.92
CA LEU A 240 -33.63 3.22 11.01
C LEU A 240 -33.59 3.67 9.53
N LEU A 241 -32.81 4.72 9.18
CA LEU A 241 -32.78 5.35 7.86
C LEU A 241 -31.59 4.93 6.98
N LEU A 242 -30.51 4.40 7.57
CA LEU A 242 -29.36 3.86 6.86
C LEU A 242 -29.34 2.34 7.02
N LYS A 243 -30.31 1.67 6.40
CA LYS A 243 -30.15 0.23 6.14
C LYS A 243 -28.89 0.03 5.28
N PRO A 244 -28.19 -1.11 5.42
CA PRO A 244 -26.97 -1.42 4.64
C PRO A 244 -27.17 -1.29 3.13
N VAL A 245 -28.42 -1.45 2.71
CA VAL A 245 -28.87 -1.59 1.33
C VAL A 245 -29.65 -0.34 0.92
N ASN A 246 -29.03 0.85 1.00
CA ASN A 246 -29.60 2.13 0.55
C ASN A 246 -28.65 2.81 -0.47
N TYR A 247 -29.22 3.45 -1.49
CA TYR A 247 -28.55 4.31 -2.48
C TYR A 247 -27.42 5.17 -1.90
N VAL A 248 -27.58 5.75 -0.70
CA VAL A 248 -26.55 6.60 -0.09
C VAL A 248 -25.26 5.84 0.21
N THR A 249 -25.34 4.57 0.58
CA THR A 249 -24.18 3.69 0.80
C THR A 249 -23.47 3.38 -0.52
N GLU A 250 -24.22 3.12 -1.60
CA GLU A 250 -23.64 2.89 -2.91
C GLU A 250 -22.96 4.14 -3.47
N GLU A 251 -23.61 5.31 -3.37
CA GLU A 251 -23.00 6.59 -3.76
C GLU A 251 -21.79 6.95 -2.91
N PHE A 252 -21.81 6.65 -1.61
CA PHE A 252 -20.63 6.80 -0.76
C PHE A 252 -19.44 6.00 -1.30
N PHE A 253 -19.62 4.71 -1.59
CA PHE A 253 -18.53 3.89 -2.11
C PHE A 253 -18.08 4.28 -3.53
N LYS A 254 -18.99 4.71 -4.41
CA LYS A 254 -18.64 5.20 -5.76
C LYS A 254 -17.74 6.44 -5.72
N ASN A 255 -17.93 7.29 -4.70
CA ASN A 255 -17.17 8.52 -4.53
C ASN A 255 -16.07 8.41 -3.46
N LEU A 256 -15.85 7.20 -2.92
CA LEU A 256 -14.93 6.97 -1.82
C LEU A 256 -13.48 7.16 -2.27
N ARG A 257 -12.78 8.02 -1.55
CA ARG A 257 -11.32 8.15 -1.61
C ARG A 257 -10.71 7.43 -0.41
N LEU A 258 -10.56 6.11 -0.54
CA LEU A 258 -10.09 5.26 0.55
C LEU A 258 -8.64 5.59 0.97
N ASP A 259 -7.82 6.07 0.04
CA ASP A 259 -6.50 6.63 0.30
C ASP A 259 -6.54 7.83 1.26
N ILE A 260 -7.55 8.70 1.14
CA ILE A 260 -7.75 9.85 2.04
C ILE A 260 -8.22 9.36 3.42
N ILE A 261 -9.19 8.44 3.47
CA ILE A 261 -9.68 7.85 4.72
C ILE A 261 -8.55 7.19 5.51
N LEU A 262 -7.64 6.49 4.83
CA LEU A 262 -6.48 5.87 5.50
C LEU A 262 -5.51 6.88 6.10
N ARG A 263 -5.31 8.03 5.45
CA ARG A 263 -4.50 9.11 6.02
C ARG A 263 -5.13 9.64 7.30
N GLU A 264 -6.45 9.84 7.32
CA GLU A 264 -7.16 10.23 8.54
C GLU A 264 -7.07 9.15 9.64
N VAL A 265 -7.20 7.86 9.29
CA VAL A 265 -7.05 6.76 10.25
C VAL A 265 -5.62 6.69 10.81
N ARG A 266 -4.62 6.92 9.96
CA ARG A 266 -3.23 7.01 10.39
C ARG A 266 -3.06 8.14 11.40
N ASP A 267 -3.60 9.32 11.12
CA ASP A 267 -3.47 10.46 12.03
C ASP A 267 -4.21 10.23 13.37
N ILE A 268 -5.23 9.38 13.40
CA ILE A 268 -5.90 8.93 14.65
C ILE A 268 -5.01 7.96 15.45
N LEU A 269 -4.37 6.99 14.80
CA LEU A 269 -3.61 5.91 15.46
C LEU A 269 -2.13 6.25 15.68
N CYS A 270 -1.62 7.17 14.89
CA CYS A 270 -0.24 7.65 14.83
C CYS A 270 -0.27 9.18 14.68
N PRO A 271 -0.79 9.92 15.68
CA PRO A 271 -0.83 11.36 15.63
C PRO A 271 0.59 11.91 15.41
N PRO A 272 0.80 12.91 14.54
CA PRO A 272 2.09 13.57 14.40
C PRO A 272 2.51 14.10 15.78
N ASP A 273 3.78 13.96 16.13
CA ASP A 273 4.34 14.35 17.43
C ASP A 273 3.76 15.69 17.90
N CYS A 274 2.93 15.65 18.94
CA CYS A 274 2.33 16.83 19.53
C CYS A 274 3.33 17.60 20.40
N PHE A 275 4.51 17.97 19.88
CA PHE A 275 5.47 18.79 20.64
C PHE A 275 6.25 19.78 19.77
N GLU A 276 5.61 20.92 19.49
CA GLU A 276 6.31 22.21 19.30
C GLU A 276 6.49 23.00 20.63
N TYR A 277 6.18 22.40 21.79
CA TYR A 277 6.28 23.09 23.07
C TYR A 277 6.80 22.16 24.17
N TYR A 278 8.12 22.00 24.32
CA TYR A 278 8.79 21.76 25.61
C TYR A 278 10.32 21.97 25.47
N GLU A 279 10.76 23.08 24.87
CA GLU A 279 12.14 23.57 25.11
C GLU A 279 12.28 24.28 26.48
N ASP A 280 11.21 24.37 27.27
CA ASP A 280 11.16 25.16 28.52
C ASP A 280 11.00 24.35 29.82
N PHE A 281 11.35 23.05 29.87
CA PHE A 281 11.42 22.35 31.16
C PHE A 281 12.62 21.40 31.32
N VAL A 282 13.61 21.97 32.04
CA VAL A 282 14.70 21.38 32.87
C VAL A 282 16.01 21.04 32.18
#